data_AF-A0A9P5N5F9-F1
#
_entry.id   AF-A0A9P5N5F9-F1
#
_cell.length_a   1.000
_cell.length_b   1.000
_cell.length_c   1.000
_cell.angle_alpha   90.00
_cell.angle_beta   90.00
_cell.angle_gamma   90.00
#
_symmetry.space_group_name_H-M   'P 1'
#
loop_
_entity.id
_entity.type
_entity.pdbx_description
1 polymer ?
#
loop_
_entity_poly.entity_id
_entity_poly.type
_entity_poly.pdbx_seq_one_letter_code
_entity_poly.pdbx_strand_id
1 'polypeptide(L)'
;MTDDESRSRSTPEIGGEASGLNIRISHLLDTRKNPRFASTEQWLWHTRACIEATALLVCRANAKLDWFGDNVKLLGDIGSAEKTHELSTLETDRPFVIQWTCLSLVTIRSSLERNTPVQEKARIAVESLAGEHDSSDGQALKSAQNIDGTLQDARGFLSELTDALIQVKNTKEQVIKILGGYGRQVSQLENIKIAADHLDNIDQRMSDIQSFIVTTSQRITRQLPGVQFDDFLDDFETWSIESNRLVEWSHNPPRQFIFPGQTLKGIHSLGLAFRTILDGTWDANDYQETLKDVKEFLTWRGDLLQRQLWRLQDLRDGGGLGFTVELYFLALKQPLSIPSLEESESQLCIGTLQAITSNQTKHRHSLGTQKLLLDMILPHGIISEFRYPAYITDVFFNFLGEFLEGQGGPHLDDAMQKLSSPDIYTCYGDEQYAFRDNTLRVVKRARAPLS
;
A
#
# COMPACT_ATOMS: atom_id res chain seq x y z
N MET A 1 -50.24 -44.17 8.38
CA MET A 1 -51.02 -42.91 8.37
C MET A 1 -50.49 -42.08 9.53
N THR A 2 -49.58 -41.14 9.35
CA THR A 2 -49.34 -40.23 8.23
C THR A 2 -47.84 -40.03 8.03
N ASP A 3 -47.42 -40.10 6.77
CA ASP A 3 -46.11 -39.66 6.29
C ASP A 3 -46.04 -38.13 6.33
N ASP A 4 -44.92 -37.56 6.78
CA ASP A 4 -44.61 -36.15 6.57
C ASP A 4 -43.21 -36.04 5.94
N GLU A 5 -43.22 -35.64 4.67
CA GLU A 5 -42.09 -35.48 3.78
C GLU A 5 -41.29 -34.23 4.16
N SER A 6 -40.20 -34.39 4.91
CA SER A 6 -39.17 -33.35 5.00
C SER A 6 -38.33 -33.34 3.72
N ARG A 7 -38.79 -32.60 2.71
CA ARG A 7 -38.06 -32.28 1.48
C ARG A 7 -36.78 -31.51 1.80
N SER A 8 -35.64 -32.14 1.52
CA SER A 8 -34.36 -31.46 1.34
C SER A 8 -34.48 -30.50 0.15
N ARG A 9 -34.23 -29.21 0.39
CA ARG A 9 -33.95 -28.27 -0.69
C ARG A 9 -32.54 -28.58 -1.20
N SER A 10 -32.48 -29.40 -2.24
CA SER A 10 -31.31 -29.54 -3.09
C SER A 10 -31.00 -28.18 -3.73
N THR A 11 -29.81 -27.68 -3.45
CA THR A 11 -29.12 -26.68 -4.25
C THR A 11 -29.03 -27.18 -5.69
N PRO A 12 -29.38 -26.38 -6.72
CA PRO A 12 -29.26 -26.84 -8.10
C PRO A 12 -27.79 -27.05 -8.46
N GLU A 13 -27.45 -28.25 -8.93
CA GLU A 13 -26.15 -28.61 -9.48
C GLU A 13 -25.89 -27.81 -10.77
N ILE A 14 -25.26 -26.64 -10.63
CA ILE A 14 -24.60 -25.91 -11.74
C ILE A 14 -23.16 -26.46 -11.89
N GLY A 15 -22.99 -27.78 -11.89
CA GLY A 15 -21.68 -28.44 -11.74
C GLY A 15 -20.97 -28.84 -13.04
N GLY A 16 -21.71 -29.09 -14.11
CA GLY A 16 -21.17 -29.72 -15.34
C GLY A 16 -20.51 -28.76 -16.32
N GLU A 17 -21.12 -27.61 -16.59
CA GLU A 17 -20.63 -26.68 -17.63
C GLU A 17 -19.50 -25.78 -17.11
N ALA A 18 -19.59 -25.33 -15.85
CA ALA A 18 -18.55 -24.54 -15.20
C ALA A 18 -17.25 -25.35 -15.02
N SER A 19 -17.35 -26.64 -14.68
CA SER A 19 -16.18 -27.53 -14.57
C SER A 19 -15.52 -27.79 -15.93
N GLY A 20 -16.30 -27.96 -17.00
CA GLY A 20 -15.79 -28.12 -18.36
C GLY A 20 -15.05 -26.87 -18.88
N LEU A 21 -15.54 -25.68 -18.57
CA LEU A 21 -14.89 -24.42 -18.96
C LEU A 21 -13.56 -24.20 -18.21
N ASN A 22 -13.52 -24.50 -16.91
CA ASN A 22 -12.29 -24.41 -16.11
C ASN A 22 -11.16 -25.29 -16.65
N ILE A 23 -11.48 -26.54 -17.01
CA ILE A 23 -10.50 -27.49 -17.58
C ILE A 23 -9.93 -26.97 -18.90
N ARG A 24 -10.78 -26.43 -19.78
CA ARG A 24 -10.35 -25.88 -21.07
C ARG A 24 -9.43 -24.68 -20.90
N ILE A 25 -9.77 -23.75 -20.01
CA ILE A 25 -8.95 -22.56 -19.75
C ILE A 25 -7.63 -22.94 -19.08
N SER A 26 -7.63 -23.87 -18.12
CA SER A 26 -6.39 -24.39 -17.52
C SER A 26 -5.46 -24.97 -18.58
N HIS A 27 -5.98 -25.81 -19.48
CA HIS A 27 -5.18 -26.38 -20.56
C HIS A 27 -4.61 -25.30 -21.50
N LEU A 28 -5.41 -24.28 -21.82
CA LEU A 28 -4.94 -23.15 -22.63
C LEU A 28 -3.83 -22.35 -21.92
N LEU A 29 -3.97 -22.08 -20.62
CA LEU A 29 -2.94 -21.40 -19.85
C LEU A 29 -1.63 -22.19 -19.81
N ASP A 30 -1.70 -23.51 -19.62
CA ASP A 30 -0.51 -24.35 -19.58
C ASP A 30 0.25 -24.35 -20.91
N THR A 31 -0.47 -24.34 -22.04
CA THR A 31 0.18 -24.20 -23.37
C THR A 31 0.87 -22.85 -23.58
N ARG A 32 0.56 -21.83 -22.76
CA ARG A 32 1.09 -20.47 -22.89
C ARG A 32 2.28 -20.17 -22.00
N LYS A 33 2.49 -20.97 -20.95
CA LYS A 33 3.66 -20.89 -20.07
C LYS A 33 4.97 -21.24 -20.79
N ASN A 34 4.89 -21.93 -21.93
CA ASN A 34 6.03 -22.31 -22.79
C ASN A 34 5.78 -21.81 -24.23
N PRO A 35 6.30 -20.62 -24.61
CA PRO A 35 5.92 -19.99 -25.87
C PRO A 35 6.43 -20.79 -27.07
N ARG A 36 5.51 -21.48 -27.75
CA ARG A 36 5.68 -21.97 -29.13
C ARG A 36 4.75 -21.19 -30.07
N PHE A 37 4.65 -19.88 -29.87
CA PHE A 37 3.86 -18.99 -30.72
C PHE A 37 4.69 -18.51 -31.91
N ALA A 38 4.02 -18.23 -33.03
CA ALA A 38 4.70 -17.75 -34.23
C ALA A 38 5.17 -16.29 -34.08
N SER A 39 4.59 -15.53 -33.15
CA SER A 39 5.02 -14.16 -32.81
C SER A 39 4.67 -13.78 -31.36
N THR A 40 5.31 -12.73 -30.84
CA THR A 40 4.99 -12.13 -29.55
C THR A 40 3.56 -11.58 -29.51
N GLU A 41 3.09 -10.96 -30.59
CA GLU A 41 1.73 -10.43 -30.69
C GLU A 41 0.66 -11.53 -30.55
N GLN A 42 0.88 -12.69 -31.17
CA GLN A 42 -0.03 -13.82 -31.01
C GLN A 42 -0.03 -14.33 -29.57
N TRP A 43 1.14 -14.44 -28.96
CA TRP A 43 1.24 -14.83 -27.55
C TRP A 43 0.50 -13.84 -26.64
N LEU A 44 0.66 -12.53 -26.86
CA LEU A 44 -0.01 -11.47 -26.10
C LEU A 44 -1.53 -11.56 -26.24
N TRP A 45 -2.03 -11.52 -27.48
CA TRP A 45 -3.47 -11.56 -27.76
C TRP A 45 -4.14 -12.79 -27.15
N HIS A 46 -3.53 -13.96 -27.34
CA HIS A 46 -4.03 -15.18 -26.74
C HIS A 46 -4.00 -15.06 -25.22
N THR A 47 -2.82 -14.81 -24.62
CA THR A 47 -2.61 -14.78 -23.16
C THR A 47 -3.59 -13.84 -22.49
N ARG A 48 -3.77 -12.63 -23.02
CA ARG A 48 -4.79 -11.66 -22.61
C ARG A 48 -6.15 -12.32 -22.47
N ALA A 49 -6.68 -12.94 -23.52
CA ALA A 49 -7.99 -13.58 -23.49
C ALA A 49 -8.15 -14.67 -22.40
N CYS A 50 -7.09 -15.42 -22.04
CA CYS A 50 -7.23 -16.37 -20.91
C CYS A 50 -7.08 -15.70 -19.56
N ILE A 51 -6.27 -14.65 -19.41
CA ILE A 51 -6.21 -13.88 -18.17
C ILE A 51 -7.58 -13.27 -17.88
N GLU A 52 -8.21 -12.65 -18.87
CA GLU A 52 -9.56 -12.09 -18.78
C GLU A 52 -10.59 -13.15 -18.37
N ALA A 53 -10.60 -14.30 -19.06
CA ALA A 53 -11.50 -15.41 -18.74
C ALA A 53 -11.25 -16.01 -17.33
N THR A 54 -9.98 -16.11 -16.92
CA THR A 54 -9.59 -16.62 -15.60
C THR A 54 -9.98 -15.65 -14.51
N ALA A 55 -9.80 -14.34 -14.72
CA ALA A 55 -10.22 -13.30 -13.79
C ALA A 55 -11.73 -13.38 -13.54
N LEU A 56 -12.53 -13.54 -14.60
CA LEU A 56 -13.98 -13.73 -14.49
C LEU A 56 -14.33 -14.99 -13.70
N LEU A 57 -13.65 -16.11 -13.95
CA LEU A 57 -13.95 -17.36 -13.24
C LEU A 57 -13.56 -17.29 -11.76
N VAL A 58 -12.36 -16.81 -11.46
CA VAL A 58 -11.83 -16.74 -10.09
C VAL A 58 -12.58 -15.69 -9.28
N CYS A 59 -12.69 -14.47 -9.81
CA CYS A 59 -13.22 -13.34 -9.04
C CYS A 59 -14.74 -13.32 -9.08
N ARG A 60 -15.39 -13.59 -10.22
CA ARG A 60 -16.87 -13.50 -10.33
C ARG A 60 -17.60 -14.81 -10.08
N ALA A 61 -17.01 -15.95 -10.46
CA ALA A 61 -17.64 -17.27 -10.31
C ALA A 61 -17.06 -18.08 -9.14
N ASN A 62 -16.21 -17.49 -8.29
CA ASN A 62 -15.58 -18.13 -7.13
C ASN A 62 -14.84 -19.45 -7.48
N ALA A 63 -14.30 -19.56 -8.69
CA ALA A 63 -13.44 -20.68 -9.05
C ALA A 63 -12.14 -20.62 -8.24
N LYS A 64 -11.62 -21.79 -7.83
CA LYS A 64 -10.34 -21.82 -7.09
C LYS A 64 -9.20 -21.46 -8.04
N LEU A 65 -8.34 -20.52 -7.64
CA LEU A 65 -7.16 -20.14 -8.42
C LEU A 65 -6.28 -21.36 -8.77
N ASP A 66 -6.13 -22.30 -7.83
CA ASP A 66 -5.34 -23.52 -8.00
C ASP A 66 -5.80 -24.40 -9.19
N TRP A 67 -7.04 -24.24 -9.67
CA TRP A 67 -7.55 -24.96 -10.85
C TRP A 67 -6.90 -24.53 -12.17
N PHE A 68 -6.23 -23.37 -12.18
CA PHE A 68 -5.59 -22.80 -13.36
C PHE A 68 -4.05 -22.90 -13.30
N GLY A 69 -3.53 -23.69 -12.36
CA GLY A 69 -2.10 -23.88 -12.10
C GLY A 69 -1.41 -22.62 -11.58
N ASP A 70 -0.07 -22.64 -11.59
CA ASP A 70 0.73 -21.48 -11.21
C ASP A 70 0.63 -20.39 -12.29
N ASN A 71 -0.08 -19.31 -11.97
CA ASN A 71 -0.28 -18.15 -12.83
C ASN A 71 0.65 -16.98 -12.50
N VAL A 72 1.48 -17.08 -11.45
CA VAL A 72 2.28 -15.95 -10.94
C VAL A 72 3.24 -15.46 -12.03
N LYS A 73 4.00 -16.38 -12.62
CA LYS A 73 4.95 -16.02 -13.69
C LYS A 73 4.23 -15.46 -14.92
N LEU A 74 3.16 -16.11 -15.36
CA LEU A 74 2.43 -15.71 -16.56
C LEU A 74 1.83 -14.29 -16.42
N LEU A 75 1.28 -13.98 -15.25
CA LEU A 75 0.76 -12.64 -14.93
C LEU A 75 1.88 -11.59 -14.90
N GLY A 76 3.03 -11.92 -14.32
CA GLY A 76 4.20 -11.03 -14.32
C GLY A 76 4.76 -10.78 -15.73
N ASP A 77 4.82 -11.82 -16.56
CA ASP A 77 5.32 -11.75 -17.94
C ASP A 77 4.38 -10.90 -18.82
N ILE A 78 3.06 -11.15 -18.78
CA ILE A 78 2.10 -10.38 -19.58
C ILE A 78 2.00 -8.93 -19.11
N GLY A 79 2.00 -8.67 -17.79
CA GLY A 79 1.88 -7.30 -17.29
C GLY A 79 3.11 -6.44 -17.62
N SER A 80 4.31 -7.04 -17.67
CA SER A 80 5.52 -6.38 -18.18
C SER A 80 5.43 -6.12 -19.68
N ALA A 81 4.98 -7.09 -20.47
CA ALA A 81 4.95 -6.98 -21.92
C ALA A 81 3.88 -5.98 -22.41
N GLU A 82 2.73 -5.94 -21.73
CA GLU A 82 1.64 -5.00 -21.99
C GLU A 82 1.89 -3.63 -21.35
N LYS A 83 2.86 -3.49 -20.43
CA LYS A 83 3.09 -2.23 -19.68
C LYS A 83 1.83 -1.80 -18.91
N THR A 84 1.25 -2.74 -18.15
CA THR A 84 -0.07 -2.55 -17.51
C THR A 84 -0.12 -1.37 -16.55
N HIS A 85 1.01 -1.02 -15.93
CA HIS A 85 1.12 0.17 -15.09
C HIS A 85 0.87 1.44 -15.92
N GLU A 86 1.53 1.60 -17.06
CA GLU A 86 1.34 2.75 -17.96
C GLU A 86 -0.04 2.75 -18.64
N LEU A 87 -0.52 1.58 -19.06
CA LEU A 87 -1.84 1.41 -19.72
C LEU A 87 -3.01 1.79 -18.82
N SER A 88 -2.85 1.80 -17.50
CA SER A 88 -3.91 2.17 -16.56
C SER A 88 -4.40 3.62 -16.70
N THR A 89 -3.67 4.46 -17.45
CA THR A 89 -4.07 5.83 -17.81
C THR A 89 -4.90 5.92 -19.09
N LEU A 90 -4.97 4.85 -19.89
CA LEU A 90 -5.65 4.82 -21.19
C LEU A 90 -7.05 4.19 -21.05
N GLU A 91 -8.08 4.89 -21.53
CA GLU A 91 -9.47 4.42 -21.45
C GLU A 91 -9.72 3.11 -22.23
N THR A 92 -8.99 2.88 -23.32
CA THR A 92 -9.23 1.75 -24.25
C THR A 92 -8.82 0.38 -23.69
N ASP A 93 -7.86 0.34 -22.76
CA ASP A 93 -7.34 -0.91 -22.18
C ASP A 93 -7.84 -1.17 -20.76
N ARG A 94 -8.72 -0.29 -20.26
CA ARG A 94 -9.25 -0.33 -18.91
C ARG A 94 -9.86 -1.69 -18.51
N PRO A 95 -10.69 -2.37 -19.33
CA PRO A 95 -11.29 -3.64 -18.92
C PRO A 95 -10.24 -4.73 -18.65
N PHE A 96 -9.21 -4.81 -19.49
CA PHE A 96 -8.11 -5.75 -19.30
C PHE A 96 -7.27 -5.38 -18.09
N VAL A 97 -6.93 -4.09 -17.91
CA VAL A 97 -6.16 -3.63 -16.74
C VAL A 97 -6.88 -4.01 -15.44
N ILE A 98 -8.20 -3.82 -15.36
CA ILE A 98 -8.98 -4.21 -14.17
C ILE A 98 -8.96 -5.73 -13.99
N GLN A 99 -9.19 -6.52 -15.04
CA GLN A 99 -9.18 -7.99 -14.96
C GLN A 99 -7.83 -8.56 -14.57
N TRP A 100 -6.75 -8.07 -15.19
CA TRP A 100 -5.39 -8.42 -14.83
C TRP A 100 -5.08 -8.01 -13.38
N THR A 101 -5.46 -6.80 -12.96
CA THR A 101 -5.24 -6.31 -11.58
C THR A 101 -5.98 -7.18 -10.56
N CYS A 102 -7.24 -7.50 -10.82
CA CYS A 102 -8.07 -8.36 -9.96
C CYS A 102 -7.43 -9.75 -9.78
N LEU A 103 -7.10 -10.43 -10.88
CA LEU A 103 -6.48 -11.75 -10.82
C LEU A 103 -5.08 -11.71 -10.19
N SER A 104 -4.32 -10.64 -10.44
CA SER A 104 -3.01 -10.38 -9.83
C SER A 104 -3.09 -10.27 -8.31
N LEU A 105 -4.08 -9.54 -7.77
CA LEU A 105 -4.27 -9.40 -6.32
C LEU A 105 -4.61 -10.75 -5.66
N VAL A 106 -5.49 -11.54 -6.27
CA VAL A 106 -5.81 -12.90 -5.76
C VAL A 106 -4.57 -13.80 -5.80
N THR A 107 -3.76 -13.66 -6.86
CA THR A 107 -2.52 -14.43 -7.02
C THR A 107 -1.46 -14.01 -6.01
N ILE A 108 -1.25 -12.72 -5.79
CA ILE A 108 -0.35 -12.18 -4.76
C ILE A 108 -0.79 -12.69 -3.38
N ARG A 109 -2.09 -12.60 -3.05
CA ARG A 109 -2.62 -13.10 -1.77
C ARG A 109 -2.25 -14.56 -1.53
N SER A 110 -2.50 -15.41 -2.53
CA SER A 110 -2.21 -16.85 -2.49
C SER A 110 -0.71 -17.12 -2.29
N SER A 111 0.14 -16.38 -3.03
CA SER A 111 1.59 -16.48 -2.93
C SER A 111 2.14 -16.02 -1.58
N LEU A 112 1.54 -15.02 -0.94
CA LEU A 112 1.98 -14.53 0.38
C LEU A 112 1.48 -15.42 1.53
N GLU A 113 0.25 -15.94 1.47
CA GLU A 113 -0.36 -16.73 2.56
C GLU A 113 0.53 -17.89 3.01
N ARG A 114 1.15 -18.57 2.05
CA ARG A 114 1.87 -19.84 2.26
C ARG A 114 3.39 -19.68 2.24
N ASN A 115 3.91 -18.46 2.20
CA ASN A 115 5.34 -18.21 2.02
C ASN A 115 6.05 -17.99 3.35
N THR A 116 6.53 -19.09 3.93
CA THR A 116 7.35 -19.07 5.16
C THR A 116 8.59 -18.18 5.04
N PRO A 117 9.33 -18.14 3.91
CA PRO A 117 10.43 -17.19 3.75
C PRO A 117 10.03 -15.72 3.92
N VAL A 118 8.88 -15.29 3.37
CA VAL A 118 8.37 -13.92 3.53
C VAL A 118 8.01 -13.63 4.99
N GLN A 119 7.34 -14.58 5.66
CA GLN A 119 6.98 -14.47 7.08
C GLN A 119 8.23 -14.33 7.97
N GLU A 120 9.26 -15.12 7.69
CA GLU A 120 10.53 -15.10 8.42
C GLU A 120 11.30 -13.80 8.19
N LYS A 121 11.34 -13.30 6.95
CA LYS A 121 11.93 -11.98 6.65
C LYS A 121 11.18 -10.84 7.33
N ALA A 122 9.85 -10.92 7.38
CA ALA A 122 9.03 -9.97 8.13
C ALA A 122 9.33 -10.01 9.62
N ARG A 123 9.46 -11.20 10.22
CA ARG A 123 9.89 -11.37 11.63
C ARG A 123 11.22 -10.67 11.89
N ILE A 124 12.24 -10.94 11.08
CA ILE A 124 13.57 -10.34 11.23
C ILE A 124 13.52 -8.81 11.11
N ALA A 125 12.69 -8.27 10.22
CA ALA A 125 12.50 -6.83 10.09
C ALA A 125 11.82 -6.20 11.33
N VAL A 126 10.80 -6.86 11.90
CA VAL A 126 10.17 -6.41 13.15
C VAL A 126 11.16 -6.46 14.32
N GLU A 127 11.95 -7.52 14.43
CA GLU A 127 12.99 -7.65 15.46
C GLU A 127 14.08 -6.58 15.33
N SER A 128 14.46 -6.24 14.09
CA SER A 128 15.41 -5.17 13.82
C SER A 128 14.87 -3.80 14.22
N LEU A 129 13.55 -3.57 14.08
CA LEU A 129 12.90 -2.37 14.60
C LEU A 129 12.86 -2.34 16.14
N ALA A 130 12.65 -3.49 16.79
CA ALA A 130 12.61 -3.59 18.25
C ALA A 130 14.01 -3.34 18.88
N GLY A 131 15.06 -3.79 18.22
CA GLY A 131 16.45 -3.64 18.66
C GLY A 131 16.97 -4.86 19.42
N GLU A 132 18.24 -4.81 19.84
CA GLU A 132 18.98 -5.99 20.32
C GLU A 132 18.57 -6.49 21.71
N HIS A 133 17.95 -5.66 22.55
CA HIS A 133 17.72 -5.96 23.97
C HIS A 133 16.30 -6.45 24.28
N ASP A 134 15.32 -6.13 23.43
CA ASP A 134 13.93 -6.56 23.56
C ASP A 134 13.31 -6.67 22.17
N SER A 135 12.98 -7.90 21.75
CA SER A 135 12.37 -8.20 20.46
C SER A 135 10.84 -8.12 20.46
N SER A 136 10.23 -7.52 21.50
CA SER A 136 8.79 -7.42 21.62
C SER A 136 8.16 -6.49 20.58
N ASP A 137 6.92 -6.81 20.18
CA ASP A 137 6.12 -5.95 19.29
C ASP A 137 5.86 -4.55 19.89
N GLY A 138 5.81 -4.46 21.22
CA GLY A 138 5.67 -3.19 21.93
C GLY A 138 6.89 -2.29 21.75
N GLN A 139 8.09 -2.88 21.83
CA GLN A 139 9.34 -2.16 21.61
C GLN A 139 9.51 -1.78 20.13
N ALA A 140 9.16 -2.67 19.19
CA ALA A 140 9.13 -2.34 17.77
C ALA A 140 8.21 -1.14 17.47
N LEU A 141 7.02 -1.10 18.08
CA LEU A 141 6.07 0.01 17.95
C LEU A 141 6.64 1.32 18.50
N LYS A 142 7.26 1.28 19.68
CA LYS A 142 7.90 2.46 20.28
C LYS A 142 9.04 3.00 19.41
N SER A 143 9.84 2.10 18.84
CA SER A 143 10.91 2.46 17.91
C SER A 143 10.36 3.11 16.65
N ALA A 144 9.34 2.50 16.02
CA ALA A 144 8.65 3.08 14.87
C ALA A 144 8.08 4.49 15.17
N GLN A 145 7.46 4.67 16.33
CA GLN A 145 6.96 5.97 16.80
C GLN A 145 8.07 7.01 16.99
N ASN A 146 9.22 6.62 17.52
CA ASN A 146 10.37 7.52 17.66
C ASN A 146 10.94 7.95 16.31
N ILE A 147 10.99 7.03 15.33
CA ILE A 147 11.44 7.34 13.97
C ILE A 147 10.44 8.29 13.29
N ASP A 148 9.14 8.01 13.38
CA ASP A 148 8.08 8.90 12.89
C ASP A 148 8.19 10.30 13.52
N GLY A 149 8.43 10.38 14.84
CA GLY A 149 8.65 11.65 15.53
C GLY A 149 9.88 12.41 15.02
N THR A 150 10.99 11.71 14.77
CA THR A 150 12.20 12.32 14.19
C THR A 150 11.93 12.88 12.79
N LEU A 151 11.18 12.15 11.95
CA LEU A 151 10.78 12.63 10.63
C LEU A 151 9.81 13.83 10.72
N GLN A 152 8.88 13.82 11.69
CA GLN A 152 7.97 14.94 11.93
C GLN A 152 8.72 16.20 12.39
N ASP A 153 9.69 16.08 13.28
CA ASP A 153 10.54 17.19 13.71
C ASP A 153 11.32 17.77 12.53
N ALA A 154 11.94 16.90 11.74
CA ALA A 154 12.67 17.26 10.54
C ALA A 154 11.80 18.02 9.54
N ARG A 155 10.57 17.54 9.32
CA ARG A 155 9.57 18.21 8.49
C ARG A 155 9.17 19.57 9.06
N GLY A 156 9.00 19.67 10.38
CA GLY A 156 8.71 20.94 11.05
C GLY A 156 9.78 21.99 10.77
N PHE A 157 11.05 21.63 10.90
CA PHE A 157 12.17 22.51 10.57
C PHE A 157 12.17 22.94 9.09
N LEU A 158 11.93 22.00 8.17
CA LEU A 158 11.84 22.29 6.74
C LEU A 158 10.65 23.20 6.40
N SER A 159 9.51 23.05 7.09
CA SER A 159 8.32 23.88 6.89
C SER A 159 8.59 25.31 7.32
N GLU A 160 9.15 25.51 8.52
CA GLU A 160 9.53 26.83 9.02
C GLU A 160 10.50 27.56 8.08
N LEU A 161 11.52 26.84 7.58
CA LEU A 161 12.46 27.37 6.60
C LEU A 161 11.75 27.76 5.30
N THR A 162 10.88 26.91 4.79
CA THR A 162 10.16 27.14 3.52
C THR A 162 9.21 28.32 3.61
N ASP A 163 8.43 28.40 4.69
CA ASP A 163 7.49 29.50 4.92
C ASP A 163 8.21 30.85 5.00
N ALA A 164 9.38 30.88 5.65
CA ALA A 164 10.20 32.08 5.73
C ALA A 164 10.78 32.48 4.36
N LEU A 165 11.21 31.50 3.56
CA LEU A 165 11.82 31.73 2.25
C LEU A 165 10.81 32.14 1.16
N ILE A 166 9.56 31.66 1.24
CA ILE A 166 8.50 32.02 0.27
C ILE A 166 8.07 33.49 0.40
N GLN A 167 8.21 34.10 1.58
CA GLN A 167 7.70 35.45 1.85
C GLN A 167 8.58 36.60 1.31
N VAL A 168 9.73 36.31 0.70
CA VAL A 168 10.74 37.34 0.41
C VAL A 168 11.12 37.40 -1.08
N LYS A 169 11.51 38.58 -1.57
CA LYS A 169 12.05 38.73 -2.93
C LYS A 169 13.37 37.97 -2.97
N ASN A 170 13.49 36.97 -3.84
CA ASN A 170 14.64 36.05 -3.98
C ASN A 170 15.97 36.76 -4.36
N THR A 171 16.45 37.69 -3.54
CA THR A 171 17.76 38.33 -3.63
C THR A 171 18.71 37.61 -2.69
N LYS A 172 19.97 37.45 -3.11
CA LYS A 172 20.96 36.63 -2.40
C LYS A 172 21.15 37.08 -0.96
N GLU A 173 21.22 38.38 -0.73
CA GLU A 173 21.39 38.99 0.59
C GLU A 173 20.18 38.75 1.50
N GLN A 174 18.96 38.76 0.94
CA GLN A 174 17.74 38.52 1.71
C GLN A 174 17.62 37.05 2.11
N VAL A 175 17.90 36.12 1.19
CA VAL A 175 17.90 34.67 1.47
C VAL A 175 18.92 34.34 2.58
N ILE A 176 20.15 34.85 2.48
CA ILE A 176 21.18 34.65 3.51
C ILE A 176 20.72 35.22 4.86
N LYS A 177 20.14 36.43 4.87
CA LYS A 177 19.64 37.05 6.10
C LYS A 177 18.53 36.24 6.76
N ILE A 178 17.61 35.67 5.97
CA ILE A 178 16.53 34.82 6.48
C ILE A 178 17.13 33.54 7.07
N LEU A 179 17.92 32.80 6.29
CA LEU A 179 18.55 31.56 6.75
C LEU A 179 19.41 31.78 8.00
N GLY A 180 20.08 32.93 8.11
CA GLY A 180 20.83 33.31 9.31
C GLY A 180 19.97 33.42 10.57
N GLY A 181 18.70 33.84 10.42
CA GLY A 181 17.70 33.82 11.50
C GLY A 181 17.20 32.41 11.87
N TYR A 182 17.34 31.44 10.95
CA TYR A 182 16.95 30.04 11.12
C TYR A 182 18.17 29.09 11.22
N GLY A 183 19.34 29.61 11.62
CA GLY A 183 20.57 28.81 11.69
C GLY A 183 20.47 27.59 12.61
N ARG A 184 19.61 27.65 13.64
CA ARG A 184 19.31 26.51 14.52
C ARG A 184 18.64 25.37 13.76
N GLN A 185 17.63 25.66 12.94
CA GLN A 185 16.90 24.68 12.13
C GLN A 185 17.83 24.02 11.12
N VAL A 186 18.67 24.82 10.44
CA VAL A 186 19.70 24.29 9.53
C VAL A 186 20.63 23.32 10.27
N SER A 187 21.13 23.70 11.45
CA SER A 187 21.96 22.81 12.27
C SER A 187 21.23 21.57 12.80
N GLN A 188 19.93 21.64 13.07
CA GLN A 188 19.16 20.45 13.43
C GLN A 188 19.09 19.47 12.25
N LEU A 189 18.84 19.96 11.04
CA LEU A 189 18.82 19.15 9.82
C LEU A 189 20.19 18.51 9.52
N GLU A 190 21.29 19.23 9.75
CA GLU A 190 22.65 18.67 9.62
C GLU A 190 22.93 17.55 10.63
N ASN A 191 22.36 17.62 11.83
CA ASN A 191 22.60 16.62 12.87
C ASN A 191 21.73 15.36 12.72
N ILE A 192 20.70 15.38 11.85
CA ILE A 192 19.84 14.23 11.58
C ILE A 192 20.61 13.03 11.05
N LYS A 193 21.78 13.24 10.42
CA LYS A 193 22.66 12.16 9.96
C LYS A 193 22.92 11.11 11.03
N ILE A 194 23.12 11.51 12.28
CA ILE A 194 23.38 10.57 13.39
C ILE A 194 22.20 9.61 13.55
N ALA A 195 20.98 10.13 13.55
CA ALA A 195 19.78 9.30 13.61
C ALA A 195 19.66 8.41 12.36
N ALA A 196 19.97 8.96 11.19
CA ALA A 196 19.88 8.25 9.92
C ALA A 196 20.84 7.04 9.84
N ASP A 197 22.09 7.21 10.27
CA ASP A 197 23.12 6.16 10.26
C ASP A 197 22.73 4.96 11.17
N HIS A 198 21.95 5.21 12.24
CA HIS A 198 21.42 4.15 13.10
C HIS A 198 20.30 3.32 12.45
N LEU A 199 19.74 3.77 11.33
CA LEU A 199 18.63 3.10 10.64
C LEU A 199 19.08 2.23 9.46
N ASP A 200 20.36 2.17 9.13
CA ASP A 200 20.87 1.43 7.97
C ASP A 200 20.49 -0.06 8.00
N ASN A 201 20.58 -0.70 9.16
CA ASN A 201 20.13 -2.10 9.30
C ASN A 201 18.61 -2.23 9.08
N ILE A 202 17.80 -1.26 9.53
CA ILE A 202 16.36 -1.28 9.32
C ILE A 202 16.06 -1.16 7.82
N ASP A 203 16.67 -0.20 7.13
CA ASP A 203 16.46 -0.02 5.69
C ASP A 203 16.87 -1.28 4.90
N GLN A 204 17.99 -1.91 5.26
CA GLN A 204 18.40 -3.18 4.64
C GLN A 204 17.36 -4.28 4.85
N ARG A 205 16.75 -4.38 6.05
CA ARG A 205 15.68 -5.38 6.29
C ARG A 205 14.42 -5.07 5.49
N MET A 206 14.07 -3.80 5.31
CA MET A 206 12.97 -3.39 4.45
C MET A 206 13.26 -3.73 2.99
N SER A 207 14.50 -3.54 2.54
CA SER A 207 14.94 -3.85 1.18
C SER A 207 14.87 -5.35 0.91
N ASP A 208 15.37 -6.16 1.86
CA ASP A 208 15.30 -7.62 1.82
C ASP A 208 13.85 -8.08 1.64
N ILE A 209 12.92 -7.67 2.51
CA ILE A 209 11.54 -8.15 2.45
C ILE A 209 10.84 -7.68 1.16
N GLN A 210 11.04 -6.43 0.75
CA GLN A 210 10.50 -5.91 -0.49
C GLN A 210 10.99 -6.73 -1.68
N SER A 211 12.29 -7.01 -1.76
CA SER A 211 12.89 -7.83 -2.81
C SER A 211 12.32 -9.26 -2.83
N PHE A 212 12.07 -9.84 -1.66
CA PHE A 212 11.44 -11.15 -1.52
C PHE A 212 9.98 -11.16 -1.99
N ILE A 213 9.20 -10.12 -1.67
CA ILE A 213 7.81 -9.97 -2.15
C ILE A 213 7.81 -9.82 -3.68
N VAL A 214 8.67 -8.97 -4.23
CA VAL A 214 8.80 -8.75 -5.68
C VAL A 214 9.17 -10.06 -6.38
N THR A 215 10.14 -10.81 -5.86
CA THR A 215 10.57 -12.09 -6.43
C THR A 215 9.48 -13.15 -6.34
N THR A 216 8.84 -13.27 -5.18
CA THR A 216 7.75 -14.24 -4.93
C THR A 216 6.55 -13.96 -5.82
N SER A 217 6.25 -12.69 -6.05
CA SER A 217 5.15 -12.26 -6.94
C SER A 217 5.56 -12.17 -8.40
N GLN A 218 6.77 -12.61 -8.80
CA GLN A 218 7.28 -12.48 -10.17
C GLN A 218 7.10 -11.06 -10.75
N ARG A 219 7.34 -10.04 -9.92
CA ARG A 219 7.22 -8.61 -10.22
C ARG A 219 5.80 -8.10 -10.51
N ILE A 220 4.75 -8.92 -10.34
CA ILE A 220 3.35 -8.48 -10.47
C ILE A 220 3.09 -7.25 -9.60
N THR A 221 3.57 -7.26 -8.35
CA THR A 221 3.41 -6.15 -7.40
C THR A 221 3.90 -4.81 -7.96
N ARG A 222 5.03 -4.78 -8.66
CA ARG A 222 5.60 -3.57 -9.29
C ARG A 222 4.84 -3.09 -10.54
N GLN A 223 3.96 -3.92 -11.09
CA GLN A 223 3.18 -3.62 -12.29
C GLN A 223 1.74 -3.23 -11.97
N LEU A 224 1.32 -3.34 -10.71
CA LEU A 224 -0.01 -2.90 -10.29
C LEU A 224 -0.16 -1.39 -10.57
N PRO A 225 -1.29 -0.95 -11.14
CA PRO A 225 -1.60 0.47 -11.24
C PRO A 225 -1.55 1.12 -9.86
N GLY A 226 -1.18 2.39 -9.74
CA GLY A 226 -1.23 3.08 -8.44
C GLY A 226 -0.46 2.44 -7.27
N VAL A 227 0.47 1.51 -7.50
CA VAL A 227 1.34 0.94 -6.47
C VAL A 227 2.78 1.36 -6.76
N GLN A 228 3.47 1.88 -5.75
CA GLN A 228 4.85 2.32 -5.85
C GLN A 228 5.72 1.62 -4.80
N PHE A 229 6.93 1.26 -5.21
CA PHE A 229 7.98 0.67 -4.39
C PHE A 229 9.26 1.50 -4.54
N ASP A 230 10.02 1.57 -3.47
CA ASP A 230 11.26 2.34 -3.43
C ASP A 230 12.40 1.44 -3.86
N ASP A 231 13.31 1.92 -4.68
CA ASP A 231 14.55 1.19 -4.94
C ASP A 231 15.57 1.54 -3.83
N PHE A 232 16.00 0.51 -3.11
CA PHE A 232 17.05 0.65 -2.09
C PHE A 232 18.38 0.97 -2.77
N LEU A 233 19.00 2.07 -2.35
CA LEU A 233 20.29 2.50 -2.87
C LEU A 233 21.43 2.04 -1.95
N ASP A 234 22.30 1.16 -2.45
CA ASP A 234 23.45 0.61 -1.72
C ASP A 234 24.57 1.65 -1.48
N ASP A 235 24.65 2.71 -2.29
CA ASP A 235 25.67 3.75 -2.19
C ASP A 235 25.04 5.13 -2.09
N PHE A 236 25.13 5.72 -0.91
CA PHE A 236 24.66 7.06 -0.59
C PHE A 236 25.74 8.13 -0.72
N GLU A 237 27.01 7.74 -0.93
CA GLU A 237 28.11 8.70 -1.10
C GLU A 237 28.14 9.30 -2.52
N THR A 238 27.56 8.60 -3.49
CA THR A 238 27.38 9.08 -4.88
C THR A 238 26.07 9.83 -5.12
N TRP A 239 25.30 10.12 -4.06
CA TRP A 239 24.10 10.94 -4.11
C TRP A 239 24.48 12.41 -4.38
N SER A 240 24.74 12.73 -5.64
CA SER A 240 24.65 14.10 -6.11
C SER A 240 23.21 14.58 -5.87
N ILE A 241 23.08 15.88 -5.61
CA ILE A 241 21.83 16.63 -5.61
C ILE A 241 21.27 16.62 -7.05
N GLU A 242 21.03 15.45 -7.63
CA GLU A 242 20.16 15.33 -8.79
C GLU A 242 18.76 15.19 -8.21
N SER A 243 18.11 16.35 -8.05
CA SER A 243 16.77 16.65 -7.51
C SER A 243 15.64 15.67 -7.85
N ASN A 244 15.82 14.73 -8.77
CA ASN A 244 14.74 13.89 -9.28
C ASN A 244 14.28 12.75 -8.34
N ARG A 245 14.88 12.54 -7.16
CA ARG A 245 14.55 11.37 -6.30
C ARG A 245 13.97 11.69 -4.92
N LEU A 246 14.19 12.88 -4.36
CA LEU A 246 13.38 13.39 -3.23
C LEU A 246 11.92 13.57 -3.66
N VAL A 247 11.71 13.90 -4.95
CA VAL A 247 10.43 14.03 -5.69
C VAL A 247 9.51 12.83 -5.50
N GLU A 248 10.05 11.63 -5.38
CA GLU A 248 9.22 10.43 -5.47
C GLU A 248 8.56 10.06 -4.12
N TRP A 249 9.00 10.65 -3.00
CA TRP A 249 8.58 10.28 -1.63
C TRP A 249 7.16 10.69 -1.25
N SER A 250 6.63 11.70 -1.93
CA SER A 250 5.37 12.35 -1.56
C SER A 250 4.21 12.11 -2.52
N HIS A 251 4.38 11.17 -3.45
CA HIS A 251 3.32 10.85 -4.37
C HIS A 251 2.16 10.17 -3.64
N ASN A 252 0.96 10.67 -3.94
CA ASN A 252 -0.24 9.88 -3.88
C ASN A 252 -0.21 9.06 -5.19
N PRO A 253 0.00 7.74 -5.13
CA PRO A 253 -0.35 6.83 -4.05
C PRO A 253 0.79 6.50 -3.06
N PRO A 254 0.45 6.22 -1.77
CA PRO A 254 1.44 5.94 -0.73
C PRO A 254 2.30 4.69 -1.01
N ARG A 255 3.60 4.83 -0.73
CA ARG A 255 4.62 3.78 -0.89
C ARG A 255 4.35 2.56 0.00
N GLN A 256 4.63 1.37 -0.54
CA GLN A 256 4.43 0.09 0.16
C GLN A 256 5.49 -0.18 1.22
N PHE A 257 6.74 0.19 0.92
CA PHE A 257 7.84 0.16 1.87
C PHE A 257 8.62 1.46 1.74
N ILE A 258 9.07 1.99 2.87
CA ILE A 258 9.91 3.17 3.01
C ILE A 258 11.21 2.79 3.70
N PHE A 259 12.26 3.53 3.37
CA PHE A 259 13.60 3.38 3.93
C PHE A 259 13.89 4.60 4.81
N PRO A 260 13.49 4.59 6.09
CA PRO A 260 13.61 5.77 6.95
C PRO A 260 15.04 6.32 7.08
N GLY A 261 16.07 5.47 7.07
CA GLY A 261 17.46 5.94 7.08
C GLY A 261 17.80 6.74 5.83
N GLN A 262 17.47 6.21 4.64
CA GLN A 262 17.62 6.92 3.36
C GLN A 262 16.79 8.21 3.33
N THR A 263 15.57 8.19 3.88
CA THR A 263 14.74 9.39 4.01
C THR A 263 15.44 10.46 4.84
N LEU A 264 15.93 10.11 6.03
CA LEU A 264 16.65 11.04 6.90
C LEU A 264 17.97 11.52 6.29
N LYS A 265 18.70 10.67 5.56
CA LYS A 265 19.91 11.07 4.83
C LYS A 265 19.60 12.10 3.73
N GLY A 266 18.46 12.01 3.06
CA GLY A 266 18.03 13.05 2.10
C GLY A 266 17.66 14.37 2.77
N ILE A 267 17.01 14.32 3.92
CA ILE A 267 16.76 15.53 4.70
C ILE A 267 18.08 16.17 5.18
N HIS A 268 19.03 15.35 5.60
CA HIS A 268 20.38 15.81 5.94
C HIS A 268 21.06 16.53 4.77
N SER A 269 20.96 15.99 3.55
CA SER A 269 21.48 16.65 2.34
C SER A 269 20.83 18.02 2.09
N LEU A 270 19.53 18.17 2.36
CA LEU A 270 18.84 19.47 2.32
C LEU A 270 19.40 20.43 3.37
N GLY A 271 19.71 19.95 4.58
CA GLY A 271 20.40 20.71 5.62
C GLY A 271 21.75 21.27 5.13
N LEU A 272 22.56 20.45 4.48
CA LEU A 272 23.83 20.86 3.89
C LEU A 272 23.67 21.85 2.74
N ALA A 273 22.63 21.69 1.91
CA ALA A 273 22.30 22.65 0.85
C ALA A 273 21.96 24.02 1.45
N PHE A 274 21.11 24.07 2.49
CA PHE A 274 20.82 25.31 3.21
C PHE A 274 22.05 25.94 3.86
N ARG A 275 22.99 25.14 4.37
CA ARG A 275 24.27 25.64 4.87
C ARG A 275 25.11 26.28 3.78
N THR A 276 25.23 25.63 2.63
CA THR A 276 25.93 26.16 1.46
C THR A 276 25.29 27.49 1.00
N ILE A 277 23.95 27.58 1.06
CA ILE A 277 23.23 28.81 0.77
C ILE A 277 23.56 29.90 1.79
N LEU A 278 23.57 29.56 3.08
CA LEU A 278 23.89 30.48 4.16
C LEU A 278 25.34 31.01 4.09
N ASP A 279 26.29 30.15 3.72
CA ASP A 279 27.71 30.47 3.57
C ASP A 279 28.00 31.30 2.31
N GLY A 280 26.99 31.50 1.45
CA GLY A 280 27.07 32.36 0.27
C GLY A 280 27.68 31.69 -0.96
N THR A 281 27.94 30.39 -0.92
CA THR A 281 28.61 29.59 -1.97
C THR A 281 27.65 28.96 -2.98
N TRP A 282 26.45 29.51 -3.14
CA TRP A 282 25.35 29.01 -3.99
C TRP A 282 25.05 29.91 -5.20
N ASP A 283 24.40 29.31 -6.21
CA ASP A 283 23.78 30.00 -7.34
C ASP A 283 22.24 29.92 -7.35
N ALA A 284 21.59 30.75 -8.16
CA ALA A 284 20.13 30.86 -8.17
C ALA A 284 19.40 29.55 -8.53
N ASN A 285 20.03 28.65 -9.30
CA ASN A 285 19.47 27.35 -9.65
C ASN A 285 19.52 26.42 -8.45
N ASP A 286 20.66 26.35 -7.73
CA ASP A 286 20.83 25.54 -6.52
C ASP A 286 19.72 25.82 -5.49
N TYR A 287 19.38 27.11 -5.31
CA TYR A 287 18.33 27.54 -4.40
C TYR A 287 16.93 27.16 -4.88
N GLN A 288 16.64 27.30 -6.17
CA GLN A 288 15.33 26.91 -6.74
C GLN A 288 15.12 25.40 -6.66
N GLU A 289 16.17 24.63 -6.94
CA GLU A 289 16.19 23.18 -6.84
C GLU A 289 15.97 22.73 -5.39
N THR A 290 16.74 23.29 -4.45
CA THR A 290 16.56 23.03 -3.01
C THR A 290 15.13 23.34 -2.56
N LEU A 291 14.56 24.48 -2.96
CA LEU A 291 13.17 24.82 -2.60
C LEU A 291 12.13 23.90 -3.23
N LYS A 292 12.38 23.42 -4.45
CA LYS A 292 11.50 22.45 -5.12
C LYS A 292 11.50 21.14 -4.33
N ASP A 293 12.67 20.61 -4.01
CA ASP A 293 12.83 19.37 -3.26
C ASP A 293 12.20 19.45 -1.87
N VAL A 294 12.34 20.59 -1.19
CA VAL A 294 11.73 20.80 0.13
C VAL A 294 10.20 20.85 0.03
N LYS A 295 9.63 21.56 -0.95
CA LYS A 295 8.17 21.61 -1.15
C LYS A 295 7.59 20.23 -1.40
N GLU A 296 8.30 19.41 -2.17
CA GLU A 296 7.91 18.03 -2.44
C GLU A 296 8.08 17.14 -1.20
N PHE A 297 9.06 17.39 -0.34
CA PHE A 297 9.15 16.69 0.95
C PHE A 297 7.98 17.05 1.87
N LEU A 298 7.56 18.31 1.90
CA LEU A 298 6.53 18.82 2.81
C LEU A 298 5.11 18.31 2.52
N THR A 299 4.84 17.76 1.33
CA THR A 299 3.55 17.13 1.00
C THR A 299 3.34 15.77 1.66
N TRP A 300 4.41 15.15 2.18
CA TRP A 300 4.34 13.95 2.99
C TRP A 300 3.47 14.13 4.25
N ARG A 301 2.69 13.13 4.69
CA ARG A 301 1.88 13.15 5.93
C ARG A 301 1.84 11.78 6.63
N GLY A 302 1.69 11.81 7.96
CA GLY A 302 1.24 10.67 8.76
C GLY A 302 2.33 9.84 9.45
N ASP A 303 1.89 8.77 10.12
CA ASP A 303 2.70 7.81 10.88
C ASP A 303 3.17 6.66 9.97
N LEU A 304 4.10 6.94 9.06
CA LEU A 304 4.49 5.97 8.03
C LEU A 304 5.16 4.73 8.58
N LEU A 305 6.04 4.86 9.58
CA LEU A 305 6.76 3.72 10.12
C LEU A 305 5.86 2.85 10.97
N GLN A 306 4.88 3.43 11.67
CA GLN A 306 3.85 2.64 12.34
C GLN A 306 3.05 1.81 11.34
N ARG A 307 2.61 2.41 10.23
CA ARG A 307 1.88 1.68 9.18
C ARG A 307 2.75 0.59 8.54
N GLN A 308 4.02 0.90 8.27
CA GLN A 308 5.00 -0.09 7.78
C GLN A 308 5.20 -1.25 8.75
N LEU A 309 5.31 -0.97 10.06
CA LEU A 309 5.38 -2.00 11.08
C LEU A 309 4.14 -2.89 11.05
N TRP A 310 2.94 -2.33 10.90
CA TRP A 310 1.72 -3.14 10.79
C TRP A 310 1.69 -4.00 9.53
N ARG A 311 2.21 -3.52 8.40
CA ARG A 311 2.42 -4.36 7.19
C ARG A 311 3.37 -5.52 7.48
N LEU A 312 4.49 -5.27 8.17
CA LEU A 312 5.43 -6.33 8.55
C LEU A 312 4.78 -7.35 9.51
N GLN A 313 4.05 -6.89 10.51
CA GLN A 313 3.34 -7.76 11.45
C GLN A 313 2.23 -8.56 10.74
N ASP A 314 1.51 -7.96 9.79
CA ASP A 314 0.55 -8.66 8.94
C ASP A 314 1.21 -9.70 8.03
N LEU A 315 2.38 -9.42 7.47
CA LEU A 315 3.14 -10.39 6.68
C LEU A 315 3.66 -11.55 7.54
N ARG A 316 4.07 -11.26 8.79
CA ARG A 316 4.53 -12.25 9.76
C ARG A 316 3.41 -13.17 10.26
N ASP A 317 2.31 -12.59 10.73
CA ASP A 317 1.26 -13.30 11.48
C ASP A 317 -0.07 -13.43 10.70
N GLY A 318 -0.39 -12.43 9.88
CA GLY A 318 -1.61 -12.34 9.08
C GLY A 318 -1.51 -13.00 7.70
N GLY A 319 -0.34 -13.55 7.36
CA GLY A 319 -0.06 -14.12 6.04
C GLY A 319 -0.23 -13.11 4.90
N GLY A 320 -0.11 -11.81 5.15
CA GLY A 320 -0.26 -10.76 4.14
C GLY A 320 -1.72 -10.38 3.82
N LEU A 321 -2.69 -10.71 4.68
CA LEU A 321 -4.10 -10.38 4.45
C LEU A 321 -4.33 -8.86 4.38
N GLY A 322 -3.94 -8.12 5.43
CA GLY A 322 -4.10 -6.67 5.49
C GLY A 322 -3.30 -5.96 4.39
N PHE A 323 -2.07 -6.40 4.15
CA PHE A 323 -1.21 -5.91 3.07
C PHE A 323 -1.87 -6.07 1.69
N THR A 324 -2.48 -7.23 1.42
CA THR A 324 -3.13 -7.45 0.12
C THR A 324 -4.42 -6.65 -0.03
N VAL A 325 -5.17 -6.46 1.06
CA VAL A 325 -6.35 -5.57 1.05
C VAL A 325 -5.95 -4.12 0.81
N GLU A 326 -4.86 -3.65 1.43
CA GLU A 326 -4.29 -2.34 1.13
C GLU A 326 -3.88 -2.20 -0.34
N LEU A 327 -3.16 -3.19 -0.88
CA LEU A 327 -2.80 -3.23 -2.30
C LEU A 327 -4.04 -3.19 -3.20
N TYR A 328 -5.14 -3.84 -2.83
CA TYR A 328 -6.38 -3.82 -3.60
C TYR A 328 -6.92 -2.39 -3.77
N PHE A 329 -6.98 -1.62 -2.69
CA PHE A 329 -7.47 -0.25 -2.77
C PHE A 329 -6.51 0.65 -3.56
N LEU A 330 -5.20 0.51 -3.33
CA LEU A 330 -4.20 1.25 -4.10
C LEU A 330 -4.29 0.96 -5.60
N ALA A 331 -4.36 -0.32 -5.94
CA ALA A 331 -4.34 -0.77 -7.32
C ALA A 331 -5.58 -0.38 -8.11
N LEU A 332 -6.72 -0.29 -7.44
CA LEU A 332 -7.99 0.07 -8.08
C LEU A 332 -8.29 1.57 -8.01
N LYS A 333 -7.58 2.35 -7.20
CA LYS A 333 -7.79 3.80 -7.09
C LYS A 333 -7.80 4.49 -8.45
N GLN A 334 -6.78 4.24 -9.26
CA GLN A 334 -6.64 4.86 -10.57
C GLN A 334 -7.68 4.34 -11.58
N PRO A 335 -7.84 3.01 -11.80
CA PRO A 335 -8.88 2.49 -12.69
C PRO A 335 -10.30 2.89 -12.31
N LEU A 336 -10.60 3.10 -11.02
CA LEU A 336 -11.93 3.50 -10.54
C LEU A 336 -12.16 5.02 -10.53
N SER A 337 -11.13 5.83 -10.76
CA SER A 337 -11.26 7.29 -10.84
C SER A 337 -11.99 7.75 -12.12
N ILE A 338 -12.15 6.87 -13.11
CA ILE A 338 -12.80 7.17 -14.39
C ILE A 338 -14.32 6.86 -14.27
N PRO A 339 -15.24 7.81 -14.55
CA PRO A 339 -16.66 7.67 -14.22
C PRO A 339 -17.48 6.55 -14.91
N SER A 340 -16.92 5.84 -15.89
CA SER A 340 -17.67 4.93 -16.79
C SER A 340 -17.52 3.44 -16.48
N LEU A 341 -17.58 3.03 -15.21
CA LEU A 341 -17.40 1.62 -14.87
C LEU A 341 -18.66 0.78 -15.22
N GLU A 342 -18.48 -0.34 -15.93
CA GLU A 342 -19.57 -1.26 -16.25
C GLU A 342 -19.98 -2.10 -15.02
N GLU A 343 -21.23 -2.60 -15.00
CA GLU A 343 -21.71 -3.51 -13.95
C GLU A 343 -20.90 -4.82 -13.90
N SER A 344 -20.33 -5.24 -15.03
CA SER A 344 -19.45 -6.41 -15.13
C SER A 344 -18.15 -6.22 -14.31
N GLU A 345 -17.60 -5.01 -14.33
CA GLU A 345 -16.37 -4.62 -13.63
C GLU A 345 -16.60 -4.42 -12.13
N SER A 346 -17.80 -3.96 -11.74
CA SER A 346 -18.17 -3.84 -10.30
C SER A 346 -18.21 -5.20 -9.62
N GLN A 347 -18.86 -6.20 -10.24
CA GLN A 347 -18.92 -7.58 -9.73
C GLN A 347 -17.53 -8.22 -9.62
N LEU A 348 -16.66 -7.93 -10.59
CA LEU A 348 -15.29 -8.39 -10.59
C LEU A 348 -14.49 -7.79 -9.41
N CYS A 349 -14.63 -6.49 -9.15
CA CYS A 349 -13.96 -5.83 -8.01
C CYS A 349 -14.47 -6.37 -6.67
N ILE A 350 -15.78 -6.59 -6.51
CA ILE A 350 -16.39 -7.17 -5.30
C ILE A 350 -15.83 -8.58 -5.07
N GLY A 351 -15.89 -9.41 -6.09
CA GLY A 351 -15.47 -10.79 -6.03
C GLY A 351 -13.97 -10.96 -5.75
N THR A 352 -13.14 -10.06 -6.28
CA THR A 352 -11.71 -9.97 -5.93
C THR A 352 -11.51 -9.72 -4.44
N LEU A 353 -12.22 -8.74 -3.86
CA LEU A 353 -12.10 -8.42 -2.44
C LEU A 353 -12.54 -9.63 -1.58
N GLN A 354 -13.64 -10.29 -1.95
CA GLN A 354 -14.10 -11.51 -1.28
C GLN A 354 -13.09 -12.66 -1.41
N ALA A 355 -12.46 -12.83 -2.57
CA ALA A 355 -11.46 -13.86 -2.78
C ALA A 355 -10.22 -13.64 -1.90
N ILE A 356 -9.70 -12.41 -1.83
CA ILE A 356 -8.51 -12.10 -1.01
C ILE A 356 -8.80 -12.17 0.50
N THR A 357 -10.04 -11.94 0.93
CA THR A 357 -10.46 -12.02 2.35
C THR A 357 -11.10 -13.35 2.74
N SER A 358 -11.22 -14.32 1.81
CA SER A 358 -11.96 -15.58 2.03
C SER A 358 -11.50 -16.40 3.24
N ASN A 359 -10.23 -16.28 3.64
CA ASN A 359 -9.62 -16.99 4.77
C ASN A 359 -9.47 -16.13 6.04
N GLN A 360 -10.22 -15.04 6.13
CA GLN A 360 -10.14 -14.05 7.21
C GLN A 360 -10.15 -14.64 8.63
N THR A 361 -10.90 -15.71 8.85
CA THR A 361 -11.03 -16.35 10.17
C THR A 361 -9.71 -16.90 10.70
N LYS A 362 -8.78 -17.33 9.83
CA LYS A 362 -7.46 -17.83 10.24
C LYS A 362 -6.58 -16.72 10.81
N HIS A 363 -6.77 -15.49 10.35
CA HIS A 363 -5.90 -14.35 10.66
C HIS A 363 -6.58 -13.34 11.59
N ARG A 364 -7.78 -13.66 12.08
CA ARG A 364 -8.62 -12.77 12.90
C ARG A 364 -7.89 -12.20 14.11
N HIS A 365 -6.97 -12.96 14.70
CA HIS A 365 -6.25 -12.57 15.91
C HIS A 365 -4.89 -11.89 15.63
N SER A 366 -4.52 -11.69 14.37
CA SER A 366 -3.31 -10.96 14.00
C SER A 366 -3.49 -9.48 14.31
N LEU A 367 -2.78 -8.98 15.33
CA LEU A 367 -2.87 -7.58 15.75
C LEU A 367 -2.38 -6.64 14.65
N GLY A 368 -1.32 -6.99 13.93
CA GLY A 368 -0.81 -6.23 12.79
C GLY A 368 -1.89 -6.07 11.70
N THR A 369 -2.59 -7.16 11.38
CA THR A 369 -3.69 -7.13 10.41
C THR A 369 -4.84 -6.25 10.89
N GLN A 370 -5.26 -6.39 12.15
CA GLN A 370 -6.34 -5.55 12.71
C GLN A 370 -5.97 -4.06 12.66
N LYS A 371 -4.76 -3.68 13.08
CA LYS A 371 -4.30 -2.29 13.08
C LYS A 371 -4.20 -1.74 11.66
N LEU A 372 -3.66 -2.50 10.71
CA LEU A 372 -3.54 -2.08 9.32
C LEU A 372 -4.91 -1.86 8.67
N LEU A 373 -5.86 -2.78 8.87
CA LEU A 373 -7.22 -2.64 8.33
C LEU A 373 -7.99 -1.46 8.95
N LEU A 374 -7.81 -1.22 10.25
CA LEU A 374 -8.37 -0.04 10.92
C LEU A 374 -7.76 1.25 10.37
N ASP A 375 -6.44 1.31 10.18
CA ASP A 375 -5.75 2.49 9.64
C ASP A 375 -6.33 2.94 8.30
N MET A 376 -6.73 1.99 7.45
CA MET A 376 -7.29 2.28 6.12
C MET A 376 -8.59 3.10 6.15
N ILE A 377 -9.38 3.02 7.23
CA ILE A 377 -10.65 3.74 7.43
C ILE A 377 -10.56 4.91 8.40
N LEU A 378 -9.45 5.02 9.13
CA LEU A 378 -9.18 6.17 9.99
C LEU A 378 -8.92 7.41 9.14
N PRO A 379 -8.96 8.60 9.74
CA PRO A 379 -8.57 9.83 9.05
C PRO A 379 -7.18 9.71 8.42
N HIS A 380 -7.04 10.19 7.18
CA HIS A 380 -5.85 10.01 6.35
C HIS A 380 -5.56 8.56 5.93
N GLY A 381 -6.44 7.63 6.26
CA GLY A 381 -6.45 6.28 5.71
C GLY A 381 -6.84 6.28 4.24
N ILE A 382 -6.32 5.34 3.48
CA ILE A 382 -6.51 5.26 2.03
C ILE A 382 -7.98 5.29 1.57
N ILE A 383 -8.90 4.68 2.34
CA ILE A 383 -10.33 4.67 2.02
C ILE A 383 -10.98 6.00 2.40
N SER A 384 -10.47 6.68 3.43
CA SER A 384 -10.95 8.01 3.82
C SER A 384 -10.50 9.12 2.84
N GLU A 385 -9.34 8.96 2.21
CA GLU A 385 -8.74 9.97 1.32
C GLU A 385 -9.23 9.88 -0.14
N PHE A 386 -9.84 8.76 -0.52
CA PHE A 386 -10.33 8.56 -1.88
C PHE A 386 -11.78 8.05 -1.88
N ARG A 387 -12.61 8.63 -2.75
CA ARG A 387 -14.01 8.24 -2.87
C ARG A 387 -14.15 6.98 -3.71
N TYR A 388 -13.97 5.83 -3.07
CA TYR A 388 -14.28 4.55 -3.69
C TYR A 388 -15.79 4.37 -3.91
N PRO A 389 -16.20 3.63 -4.96
CA PRO A 389 -17.60 3.28 -5.16
C PRO A 389 -18.20 2.54 -3.96
N ALA A 390 -19.47 2.86 -3.64
CA ALA A 390 -20.17 2.31 -2.47
C ALA A 390 -20.17 0.77 -2.42
N TYR A 391 -20.30 0.12 -3.57
CA TYR A 391 -20.31 -1.35 -3.64
C TYR A 391 -18.99 -1.99 -3.20
N ILE A 392 -17.85 -1.29 -3.25
CA ILE A 392 -16.56 -1.77 -2.71
C ILE A 392 -16.47 -1.47 -1.23
N THR A 393 -16.80 -0.24 -0.82
CA THR A 393 -16.69 0.17 0.58
C THR A 393 -17.66 -0.59 1.47
N ASP A 394 -18.87 -0.88 1.00
CA ASP A 394 -19.86 -1.70 1.73
C ASP A 394 -19.37 -3.13 1.95
N VAL A 395 -18.76 -3.76 0.92
CA VAL A 395 -18.18 -5.10 1.04
C VAL A 395 -17.01 -5.10 2.02
N PHE A 396 -16.15 -4.09 1.95
CA PHE A 396 -15.05 -3.92 2.90
C PHE A 396 -15.54 -3.70 4.33
N PHE A 397 -16.55 -2.85 4.55
CA PHE A 397 -17.09 -2.61 5.89
C PHE A 397 -17.77 -3.83 6.49
N ASN A 398 -18.46 -4.64 5.67
CA ASN A 398 -19.01 -5.92 6.10
C ASN A 398 -17.89 -6.88 6.52
N PHE A 399 -16.88 -7.04 5.66
CA PHE A 399 -15.67 -7.83 5.96
C PHE A 399 -15.02 -7.36 7.27
N LEU A 400 -14.77 -6.07 7.42
CA LEU A 400 -14.10 -5.51 8.59
C LEU A 400 -14.93 -5.72 9.87
N GLY A 401 -16.25 -5.57 9.78
CA GLY A 401 -17.16 -5.84 10.90
C GLY A 401 -17.11 -7.30 11.36
N GLU A 402 -17.15 -8.24 10.42
CA GLU A 402 -17.00 -9.68 10.71
C GLU A 402 -15.61 -10.00 11.27
N PHE A 403 -14.57 -9.42 10.68
CA PHE A 403 -13.18 -9.61 11.11
C PHE A 403 -12.98 -9.16 12.55
N LEU A 404 -13.48 -7.97 12.91
CA LEU A 404 -13.31 -7.39 14.23
C LEU A 404 -14.35 -7.84 15.26
N GLU A 405 -15.39 -8.58 14.89
CA GLU A 405 -16.43 -9.00 15.83
C GLU A 405 -15.85 -9.80 17.02
N GLY A 406 -16.25 -9.40 18.24
CA GLY A 406 -15.74 -9.99 19.47
C GLY A 406 -14.24 -9.72 19.74
N GLN A 407 -13.57 -8.89 18.96
CA GLN A 407 -12.21 -8.42 19.26
C GLN A 407 -12.25 -7.25 20.25
N GLY A 408 -11.19 -7.13 21.04
CA GLY A 408 -11.00 -6.04 21.99
C GLY A 408 -9.54 -5.61 22.03
N GLY A 409 -9.27 -4.44 22.61
CA GLY A 409 -7.92 -3.97 22.86
C GLY A 409 -7.75 -2.46 22.65
N PRO A 410 -6.61 -1.90 23.11
CA PRO A 410 -6.35 -0.46 23.05
C PRO A 410 -6.44 0.12 21.64
N HIS A 411 -6.04 -0.63 20.61
CA HIS A 411 -6.09 -0.19 19.22
C HIS A 411 -7.52 0.08 18.70
N LEU A 412 -8.52 -0.64 19.20
CA LEU A 412 -9.93 -0.37 18.89
C LEU A 412 -10.45 0.85 19.65
N ASP A 413 -10.01 1.03 20.89
CA ASP A 413 -10.33 2.23 21.68
C ASP A 413 -9.71 3.49 21.05
N ASP A 414 -8.46 3.41 20.61
CA ASP A 414 -7.75 4.49 19.91
C ASP A 414 -8.45 4.83 18.59
N ALA A 415 -8.86 3.81 17.82
CA ALA A 415 -9.62 4.01 16.58
C ALA A 415 -10.96 4.71 16.85
N MET A 416 -11.69 4.26 17.89
CA MET A 416 -12.93 4.89 18.32
C MET A 416 -12.75 6.35 18.72
N GLN A 417 -11.69 6.66 19.47
CA GLN A 417 -11.37 8.02 19.88
C GLN A 417 -11.07 8.91 18.67
N LYS A 418 -10.21 8.43 17.74
CA LYS A 418 -9.88 9.15 16.51
C LYS A 418 -11.12 9.44 15.67
N LEU A 419 -12.01 8.45 15.46
CA LEU A 419 -13.25 8.62 14.70
C LEU A 419 -14.29 9.53 15.40
N SER A 420 -14.25 9.59 16.73
CA SER A 420 -15.16 10.42 17.52
C SER A 420 -14.72 11.89 17.57
N SER A 421 -13.47 12.19 17.23
CA SER A 421 -12.94 13.56 17.24
C SER A 421 -13.68 14.45 16.23
N PRO A 422 -14.32 15.56 16.68
CA PRO A 422 -15.04 16.47 15.81
C PRO A 422 -14.13 17.19 14.81
N ASP A 423 -12.90 17.51 15.23
CA ASP A 423 -11.97 18.40 14.51
C ASP A 423 -11.46 17.83 13.17
N ILE A 424 -11.70 16.54 12.92
CA ILE A 424 -11.15 15.84 11.78
C ILE A 424 -12.07 15.90 10.54
N TYR A 425 -13.37 16.12 10.73
CA TYR A 425 -14.37 16.07 9.66
C TYR A 425 -15.04 17.42 9.38
N THR A 426 -14.67 18.48 10.11
CA THR A 426 -15.26 19.83 9.96
C THR A 426 -14.96 20.49 8.61
N CYS A 427 -13.97 20.00 7.86
CA CYS A 427 -13.53 20.59 6.59
C CYS A 427 -14.12 19.91 5.35
N TYR A 428 -14.96 18.89 5.52
CA TYR A 428 -15.39 18.04 4.42
C TYR A 428 -16.91 17.79 4.47
N GLY A 429 -17.59 17.85 3.33
CA GLY A 429 -19.05 17.87 3.22
C GLY A 429 -19.79 16.61 3.73
N ASP A 430 -21.12 16.61 3.59
CA ASP A 430 -22.06 15.61 4.12
C ASP A 430 -21.68 14.12 3.86
N GLU A 431 -21.00 13.84 2.76
CA GLU A 431 -20.58 12.48 2.39
C GLU A 431 -19.50 11.91 3.32
N GLN A 432 -18.62 12.74 3.88
CA GLN A 432 -17.64 12.28 4.86
C GLN A 432 -18.26 11.98 6.22
N TYR A 433 -19.35 12.66 6.58
CA TYR A 433 -20.13 12.30 7.76
C TYR A 433 -20.75 10.91 7.61
N ALA A 434 -21.31 10.59 6.43
CA ALA A 434 -21.84 9.25 6.16
C ALA A 434 -20.75 8.16 6.22
N PHE A 435 -19.57 8.42 5.64
CA PHE A 435 -18.41 7.52 5.76
C PHE A 435 -18.02 7.31 7.23
N ARG A 436 -17.84 8.40 7.99
CA ARG A 436 -17.51 8.36 9.41
C ARG A 436 -18.52 7.56 10.22
N ASP A 437 -19.82 7.78 10.00
CA ASP A 437 -20.88 7.09 10.74
C ASP A 437 -20.91 5.59 10.44
N ASN A 438 -20.65 5.21 9.18
CA ASN A 438 -20.48 3.81 8.79
C ASN A 438 -19.27 3.18 9.50
N THR A 439 -18.14 3.88 9.49
CA THR A 439 -16.91 3.43 10.16
C THR A 439 -17.12 3.28 11.67
N LEU A 440 -17.73 4.27 12.33
CA LEU A 440 -18.08 4.22 13.74
C LEU A 440 -19.01 3.05 14.06
N ARG A 441 -19.99 2.78 13.20
CA ARG A 441 -20.92 1.65 13.37
C ARG A 441 -20.19 0.31 13.33
N VAL A 442 -19.25 0.14 12.40
CA VAL A 442 -18.42 -1.08 12.29
C VAL A 442 -17.57 -1.28 13.55
N VAL A 443 -16.83 -0.25 13.97
CA VAL A 443 -15.94 -0.36 15.15
C VAL A 443 -16.74 -0.51 16.45
N LYS A 444 -17.90 0.15 16.59
CA LYS A 444 -18.79 -0.03 17.75
C LYS A 444 -19.35 -1.44 17.83
N ARG A 445 -19.76 -2.03 16.70
CA ARG A 445 -20.28 -3.40 16.65
C ARG A 445 -19.23 -4.41 17.09
N ALA A 446 -17.97 -4.21 16.68
CA ALA A 446 -16.84 -5.06 17.10
C ALA A 446 -16.70 -5.16 18.63
N ARG A 447 -16.97 -4.05 19.34
CA ARG A 447 -16.83 -3.91 20.79
C ARG A 447 -17.98 -4.53 21.61
N ALA A 448 -19.15 -4.76 21.01
CA ALA A 448 -20.30 -5.23 21.77
C ALA A 448 -19.99 -6.59 22.42
N PRO A 449 -20.21 -6.75 23.75
CA PRO A 449 -20.02 -8.05 24.38
C PRO A 449 -20.92 -9.07 23.68
N LEU A 450 -20.36 -10.24 23.35
CA LEU A 450 -21.13 -11.39 22.87
C LEU A 450 -22.21 -11.69 23.92
N SER A 451 -23.45 -11.34 23.61
CA SER A 451 -24.63 -11.52 24.46
C SER A 451 -25.03 -12.98 24.57
#